data_AF-A0A066W5Q9-F1
#
_entry.id   AF-A0A066W5Q9-F1
#
_cell.length_a   1.000
_cell.length_b   1.000
_cell.length_c   1.000
_cell.angle_alpha   90.00
_cell.angle_beta   90.00
_cell.angle_gamma   90.00
#
_symmetry.space_group_name_H-M   'P 1'
#
loop_
_entity.id
_entity.type
_entity.pdbx_description
1 polymer ?
#
loop_
_entity_poly.entity_id
_entity_poly.type
_entity_poly.pdbx_seq_one_letter_code
_entity_poly.pdbx_strand_id
1 'polypeptide(L)'
;MSNSSLRNFAVGGHGKVVQHLARHAMSSGCIILPMTCDPAHASDLPNLPASRADRLQPIVASVDAAAGAGGKGGQERTQVVDYECTVKFFDAIGRSKIASNDGFRHLLVVSAINMHALARKPNWYKDKEFECTKTAREKIRFYAKMNRVADKDIAKRSAFPWFVLRPRSLSMTRISPDDVEAVLLKMAELPRESKIDGLMLELTNGDEVGATAEAAVQRGRSDWIG
;
A
#
# COMPACT_ATOMS: atom_id res chain seq x y z
N MET A 1 -8.67 26.10 -15.44
CA MET A 1 -8.30 25.43 -14.18
C MET A 1 -7.05 24.63 -14.47
N SER A 2 -5.90 24.95 -13.87
CA SER A 2 -4.67 24.20 -14.12
C SER A 2 -4.86 22.79 -13.56
N ASN A 3 -4.78 21.80 -14.44
CA ASN A 3 -4.83 20.39 -14.05
C ASN A 3 -3.47 20.07 -13.42
N SER A 4 -3.30 20.38 -12.13
CA SER A 4 -2.05 20.12 -11.42
C SER A 4 -1.85 18.61 -11.35
N SER A 5 -0.91 18.09 -12.12
CA SER A 5 -0.51 16.68 -12.09
C SER A 5 -0.23 16.23 -10.66
N LEU A 6 -0.94 15.20 -10.19
CA LEU A 6 -0.69 14.56 -8.90
C LEU A 6 0.78 14.11 -8.81
N ARG A 7 1.44 14.40 -7.69
CA ARG A 7 2.79 13.93 -7.38
C ARG A 7 2.69 12.86 -6.30
N ASN A 8 3.00 11.61 -6.64
CA ASN A 8 3.00 10.51 -5.68
C ASN A 8 4.43 10.11 -5.34
N PHE A 9 4.75 10.12 -4.05
CA PHE A 9 6.00 9.57 -3.53
C PHE A 9 5.79 8.10 -3.18
N ALA A 10 6.59 7.22 -3.76
CA ALA A 10 6.41 5.78 -3.63
C ALA A 10 7.65 5.14 -3.00
N VAL A 11 7.48 4.54 -1.83
CA VAL A 11 8.55 3.82 -1.13
C VAL A 11 8.64 2.39 -1.64
N GLY A 12 9.86 1.90 -1.90
CA GLY A 12 10.10 0.57 -2.45
C GLY A 12 10.02 0.56 -3.97
N GLY A 13 10.72 1.48 -4.62
CA GLY A 13 10.70 1.72 -6.08
C GLY A 13 10.96 0.48 -6.96
N HIS A 14 11.75 -0.48 -6.47
CA HIS A 14 12.02 -1.74 -7.18
C HIS A 14 10.93 -2.83 -6.93
N GLY A 15 9.95 -2.55 -6.08
CA GLY A 15 8.84 -3.45 -5.84
C GLY A 15 7.93 -3.55 -7.06
N LYS A 16 7.46 -4.77 -7.38
CA LYS A 16 6.58 -5.01 -8.53
C LYS A 16 5.35 -4.10 -8.52
N VAL A 17 4.71 -3.88 -7.37
CA VAL A 17 3.55 -2.99 -7.26
C VAL A 17 3.91 -1.55 -7.65
N VAL A 18 5.06 -1.03 -7.20
CA VAL A 18 5.49 0.36 -7.51
C VAL A 18 5.90 0.49 -8.97
N GLN A 19 6.55 -0.52 -9.56
CA GLN A 19 6.90 -0.53 -10.98
C GLN A 19 5.67 -0.59 -11.90
N HIS A 20 4.61 -1.30 -11.48
CA HIS A 20 3.31 -1.27 -12.15
C HIS A 20 2.66 0.11 -11.97
N LEU A 21 2.48 0.55 -10.71
CA LEU A 21 1.95 1.88 -10.33
C LEU A 21 2.56 3.02 -11.15
N ALA A 22 3.89 3.00 -11.30
CA ALA A 22 4.60 4.00 -12.06
C ALA A 22 4.12 4.07 -13.51
N ARG A 23 4.00 2.93 -14.20
CA ARG A 23 3.61 2.88 -15.62
C ARG A 23 2.22 3.47 -15.87
N HIS A 24 1.22 3.12 -15.06
CA HIS A 24 -0.15 3.58 -15.28
C HIS A 24 -0.36 5.01 -14.78
N ALA A 25 0.15 5.37 -13.60
CA ALA A 25 0.03 6.72 -13.05
C ALA A 25 0.54 7.78 -14.04
N MET A 26 1.68 7.49 -14.69
CA MET A 26 2.28 8.38 -15.68
C MET A 26 1.46 8.49 -16.96
N SER A 27 0.71 7.44 -17.32
CA SER A 27 -0.24 7.46 -18.44
C SER A 27 -1.44 8.37 -18.14
N SER A 28 -1.82 8.48 -16.88
CA SER A 28 -2.85 9.41 -16.37
C SER A 28 -2.34 10.82 -16.06
N GLY A 29 -1.07 11.12 -16.37
CA GLY A 29 -0.51 12.46 -16.17
C GLY A 29 0.07 12.73 -14.78
N CYS A 30 0.17 11.73 -13.90
CA CYS A 30 0.81 11.87 -12.60
C CYS A 30 2.35 11.86 -12.71
N ILE A 31 3.00 12.40 -11.69
CA ILE A 31 4.45 12.33 -11.47
C ILE A 31 4.68 11.33 -10.33
N ILE A 32 5.61 10.39 -10.52
CA ILE A 32 5.98 9.38 -9.53
C ILE A 32 7.42 9.60 -9.08
N LEU A 33 7.62 9.62 -7.76
CA LEU A 33 8.91 9.77 -7.11
C LEU A 33 9.23 8.44 -6.39
N PRO A 34 9.76 7.42 -7.10
CA PRO A 34 10.04 6.14 -6.48
C PRO A 34 11.32 6.23 -5.65
N MET A 35 11.28 5.73 -4.42
CA MET A 35 12.43 5.66 -3.53
C MET A 35 13.04 4.26 -3.55
N THR A 36 14.31 4.13 -3.95
CA THR A 36 15.06 2.87 -3.89
C THR A 36 16.17 2.94 -2.85
N CYS A 37 16.42 1.81 -2.18
CA CYS A 37 17.50 1.66 -1.19
C CYS A 37 18.85 1.31 -1.85
N ASP A 38 18.82 0.85 -3.10
CA ASP A 38 19.99 0.44 -3.87
C ASP A 38 20.02 1.23 -5.18
N PRO A 39 21.10 2.00 -5.45
CA PRO A 39 21.27 2.71 -6.72
C PRO A 39 21.25 1.78 -7.94
N ALA A 40 21.69 0.52 -7.79
CA ALA A 40 21.69 -0.46 -8.89
C ALA A 40 20.27 -0.78 -9.39
N HIS A 41 19.25 -0.63 -8.55
CA HIS A 41 17.86 -0.84 -8.95
C HIS A 41 17.25 0.33 -9.74
N ALA A 42 17.98 1.43 -9.94
CA ALA A 42 17.47 2.57 -10.69
C ALA A 42 17.18 2.22 -12.16
N SER A 43 17.94 1.30 -12.76
CA SER A 43 17.72 0.83 -14.14
C SER A 43 16.47 -0.03 -14.32
N ASP A 44 15.91 -0.57 -13.23
CA ASP A 44 14.69 -1.39 -13.26
C ASP A 44 13.42 -0.55 -13.21
N LEU A 45 13.55 0.76 -13.02
CA LEU A 45 12.42 1.67 -13.12
C LEU A 45 12.00 1.82 -14.59
N PRO A 46 10.70 2.07 -14.87
CA PRO A 46 10.22 2.15 -16.23
C PRO A 46 10.99 3.17 -17.08
N ASN A 47 11.56 2.73 -18.20
CA ASN A 47 12.12 3.64 -19.20
C ASN A 47 11.00 4.43 -19.85
N LEU A 48 11.13 5.76 -19.82
CA LEU A 48 10.14 6.66 -20.41
C LEU A 48 10.65 7.26 -21.71
N PRO A 49 9.75 7.54 -22.66
CA PRO A 49 10.08 8.41 -23.78
C PRO A 49 10.53 9.78 -23.25
N ALA A 50 11.48 10.43 -23.93
CA ALA A 50 12.08 11.69 -23.50
C ALA A 50 11.05 12.79 -23.15
N SER A 51 9.89 12.78 -23.81
CA SER A 51 8.77 13.69 -23.55
C SER A 51 8.09 13.53 -22.18
N ARG A 52 8.44 12.49 -21.42
CA ARG A 52 7.87 12.16 -20.10
C ARG A 52 8.93 11.83 -19.05
N ALA A 53 10.22 11.94 -19.39
CA ALA A 53 11.32 11.53 -18.51
C ALA A 53 11.35 12.29 -17.18
N ASP A 54 10.85 13.53 -17.17
CA ASP A 54 10.72 14.38 -15.98
C ASP A 54 9.64 13.90 -14.98
N ARG A 55 8.76 12.99 -15.40
CA ARG A 55 7.65 12.46 -14.58
C ARG A 55 8.04 11.29 -13.67
N LEU A 56 9.22 10.71 -13.88
CA LEU A 56 9.79 9.67 -13.03
C LEU A 56 11.11 10.16 -12.47
N GLN A 57 11.09 10.60 -11.22
CA GLN A 57 12.28 11.14 -10.57
C GLN A 57 12.72 10.16 -9.48
N PRO A 58 13.62 9.21 -9.80
CA PRO A 58 14.11 8.28 -8.81
C PRO A 58 14.79 9.01 -7.67
N ILE A 59 14.36 8.71 -6.45
CA ILE A 59 15.00 9.18 -5.24
C ILE A 59 15.78 8.00 -4.69
N VAL A 60 17.10 8.06 -4.78
CA VAL A 60 17.94 7.11 -4.08
C VAL A 60 18.10 7.63 -2.65
N ALA A 61 17.57 6.88 -1.69
CA ALA A 61 17.77 7.18 -0.29
C ALA A 61 18.24 5.92 0.42
N SER A 62 19.31 6.03 1.20
CA SER A 62 19.80 4.99 2.10
C SER A 62 18.88 4.88 3.33
N VAL A 63 17.58 4.67 3.10
CA VAL A 63 16.68 4.20 4.14
C VAL A 63 16.88 2.70 4.16
N ASP A 64 17.57 2.20 5.20
CA ASP A 64 17.79 0.76 5.38
C ASP A 64 16.46 0.03 5.19
N ALA A 65 16.30 -0.68 4.07
CA ALA A 65 15.26 -1.66 3.79
C ALA A 65 13.77 -1.19 3.85
N ALA A 66 13.38 -0.20 3.05
CA ALA A 66 12.00 0.28 2.99
C ALA A 66 11.04 -0.50 2.04
N ALA A 67 11.46 -1.62 1.45
CA ALA A 67 10.66 -2.34 0.44
C ALA A 67 10.27 -3.75 0.88
N GLY A 68 8.95 -4.01 1.04
CA GLY A 68 8.33 -5.26 1.48
C GLY A 68 9.04 -6.54 1.00
N ALA A 69 9.33 -7.48 1.90
CA ALA A 69 10.09 -8.69 1.55
C ALA A 69 9.21 -9.77 0.90
N GLY A 70 7.89 -9.62 0.95
CA GLY A 70 6.93 -10.62 0.47
C GLY A 70 7.14 -12.00 1.11
N GLY A 71 7.70 -12.04 2.33
CA GLY A 71 8.05 -13.26 3.05
C GLY A 71 9.26 -14.05 2.51
N LYS A 72 9.95 -13.58 1.46
CA LYS A 72 11.07 -14.29 0.81
C LYS A 72 12.44 -14.02 1.43
N GLY A 73 12.53 -13.08 2.37
CA GLY A 73 13.79 -12.62 2.97
C GLY A 73 14.21 -13.34 4.24
N GLY A 74 13.46 -14.33 4.72
CA GLY A 74 13.62 -14.87 6.07
C GLY A 74 13.01 -13.95 7.14
N GLN A 75 13.03 -14.40 8.40
CA GLN A 75 12.34 -13.72 9.51
C GLN A 75 12.95 -12.34 9.80
N GLU A 76 14.28 -12.24 9.89
CA GLU A 76 14.98 -10.99 10.19
C GLU A 76 14.63 -9.89 9.18
N ARG A 77 14.81 -10.16 7.89
CA ARG A 77 14.46 -9.20 6.84
C ARG A 77 12.97 -8.85 6.85
N THR A 78 12.09 -9.81 7.11
CA THR A 78 10.64 -9.56 7.21
C THR A 78 10.31 -8.66 8.40
N GLN A 79 11.01 -8.80 9.54
CA GLN A 79 10.81 -7.92 10.68
C GLN A 79 11.30 -6.51 10.40
N VAL A 80 12.52 -6.37 9.89
CA VAL A 80 13.10 -5.07 9.58
C VAL A 80 12.23 -4.35 8.55
N VAL A 81 11.90 -5.00 7.45
CA VAL A 81 11.18 -4.37 6.33
C VAL A 81 9.69 -4.17 6.64
N ASP A 82 8.96 -5.26 6.85
CA ASP A 82 7.49 -5.26 6.89
C ASP A 82 6.95 -4.72 8.22
N TYR A 83 7.81 -4.48 9.22
CA TYR A 83 7.45 -3.84 10.47
C TYR A 83 8.29 -2.61 10.78
N GLU A 84 9.59 -2.75 11.08
CA GLU A 84 10.38 -1.65 11.66
C GLU A 84 10.52 -0.46 10.72
N CYS A 85 10.84 -0.70 9.45
CA CYS A 85 10.99 0.35 8.45
C CYS A 85 9.65 1.01 8.11
N THR A 86 8.58 0.21 8.09
CA THR A 86 7.21 0.70 7.91
C THR A 86 6.82 1.67 9.04
N VAL A 87 7.07 1.31 10.30
CA VAL A 87 6.81 2.17 11.46
C VAL A 87 7.71 3.41 11.48
N LYS A 88 9.00 3.27 11.16
CA LYS A 88 9.92 4.41 11.02
C LYS A 88 9.44 5.41 9.97
N PHE A 89 8.87 4.92 8.86
CA PHE A 89 8.31 5.78 7.83
C PHE A 89 7.08 6.55 8.34
N PHE A 90 6.19 5.88 9.08
CA PHE A 90 5.06 6.57 9.72
C PHE A 90 5.53 7.64 10.72
N ASP A 91 6.59 7.36 11.49
CA ASP A 91 7.19 8.34 12.39
C ASP A 91 7.79 9.53 11.64
N ALA A 92 8.46 9.28 10.52
CA ALA A 92 9.05 10.33 9.69
C ALA A 92 7.97 11.26 9.11
N ILE A 93 6.82 10.73 8.66
CA ILE A 93 5.69 11.55 8.22
C ILE A 93 5.17 12.41 9.38
N GLY A 94 4.95 11.80 10.54
CA GLY A 94 4.47 12.51 11.73
C GLY A 94 5.42 13.63 12.18
N ARG A 95 6.73 13.39 12.17
CA ARG A 95 7.76 14.35 12.60
C ARG A 95 8.03 15.46 11.58
N SER A 96 8.04 15.11 10.29
CA SER A 96 8.32 16.08 9.21
C SER A 96 7.20 17.10 9.01
N LYS A 97 5.98 16.81 9.51
CA LYS A 97 4.76 17.61 9.28
C LYS A 97 4.44 17.76 7.79
N ILE A 98 4.93 16.87 6.93
CA ILE A 98 4.61 16.89 5.49
C ILE A 98 3.09 16.81 5.25
N ALA A 99 2.37 16.13 6.14
CA ALA A 99 0.91 16.03 6.12
C ALA A 99 0.16 17.32 6.49
N SER A 100 0.86 18.34 6.99
CA SER A 100 0.31 19.69 7.19
C SER A 100 0.29 20.51 5.90
N ASN A 101 0.96 20.06 4.84
CA ASN A 101 0.95 20.73 3.54
C ASN A 101 -0.38 20.47 2.81
N ASP A 102 -0.97 21.49 2.20
CA ASP A 102 -2.23 21.39 1.43
C ASP A 102 -2.13 20.42 0.24
N GLY A 103 -0.91 20.16 -0.24
CA GLY A 103 -0.64 19.17 -1.29
C GLY A 103 -0.61 17.72 -0.79
N PHE A 104 -0.53 17.47 0.51
CA PHE A 104 -0.56 16.12 1.05
C PHE A 104 -2.01 15.64 1.20
N ARG A 105 -2.35 14.59 0.46
CA ARG A 105 -3.68 13.99 0.50
C ARG A 105 -3.76 12.89 1.55
N HIS A 106 -3.13 11.75 1.28
CA HIS A 106 -3.19 10.53 2.09
C HIS A 106 -1.89 9.76 2.02
N LEU A 107 -1.52 9.08 3.12
CA LEU A 107 -0.57 7.98 3.05
C LEU A 107 -1.29 6.71 2.60
N LEU A 108 -0.86 6.12 1.47
CA LEU A 108 -1.36 4.82 1.03
C LEU A 108 -0.37 3.71 1.41
N VAL A 109 -0.84 2.66 2.07
CA VAL A 109 -0.03 1.53 2.52
C VAL A 109 -0.56 0.24 1.91
N VAL A 110 0.33 -0.59 1.36
CA VAL A 110 0.00 -1.95 0.94
C VAL A 110 0.45 -2.91 2.04
N SER A 111 -0.52 -3.54 2.69
CA SER A 111 -0.33 -4.61 3.68
C SER A 111 -0.71 -5.94 3.02
N ALA A 112 -1.27 -6.88 3.79
CA ALA A 112 -1.72 -8.16 3.28
C ALA A 112 -3.11 -8.53 3.82
N ILE A 113 -3.85 -9.33 3.05
CA ILE A 113 -5.16 -9.86 3.49
C ILE A 113 -5.03 -10.65 4.80
N ASN A 114 -6.16 -10.86 5.49
CA ASN A 114 -6.26 -11.79 6.61
C ASN A 114 -5.50 -11.32 7.86
N MET A 115 -5.25 -10.02 8.02
CA MET A 115 -4.49 -9.50 9.17
C MET A 115 -5.32 -9.25 10.43
N HIS A 116 -6.65 -9.38 10.36
CA HIS A 116 -7.61 -9.21 11.46
C HIS A 116 -7.39 -10.12 12.69
N ALA A 117 -7.96 -9.81 13.86
CA ALA A 117 -8.01 -10.72 15.02
C ALA A 117 -8.61 -12.09 14.66
N LEU A 118 -7.84 -13.17 14.86
CA LEU A 118 -8.37 -14.54 14.74
C LEU A 118 -9.27 -14.93 15.92
N ALA A 119 -9.24 -14.15 17.01
CA ALA A 119 -10.07 -14.39 18.19
C ALA A 119 -11.57 -14.25 17.92
N ARG A 120 -11.96 -13.48 16.88
CA ARG A 120 -13.36 -13.29 16.52
C ARG A 120 -13.52 -13.22 14.99
N LYS A 121 -14.37 -14.08 14.43
CA LYS A 121 -14.76 -14.02 13.02
C LYS A 121 -15.55 -12.72 12.77
N PRO A 122 -15.18 -11.88 11.77
CA PRO A 122 -16.03 -10.78 11.35
C PRO A 122 -17.40 -11.27 10.88
N ASN A 123 -18.49 -10.55 11.17
CA ASN A 123 -19.84 -10.99 10.77
C ASN A 123 -20.06 -10.99 9.25
N TRP A 124 -19.22 -10.28 8.49
CA TRP A 124 -19.23 -10.29 7.02
C TRP A 124 -18.37 -11.40 6.40
N TYR A 125 -17.66 -12.21 7.20
CA TYR A 125 -16.90 -13.36 6.72
C TYR A 125 -17.76 -14.61 6.69
N LYS A 126 -17.72 -15.35 5.57
CA LYS A 126 -18.27 -16.71 5.52
C LYS A 126 -17.38 -17.65 6.32
N ASP A 127 -17.95 -18.68 6.93
CA ASP A 127 -17.20 -19.62 7.78
C ASP A 127 -16.04 -20.26 7.03
N LYS A 128 -16.28 -20.71 5.79
CA LYS A 128 -15.25 -21.30 4.93
C LYS A 128 -14.09 -20.32 4.64
N GLU A 129 -14.38 -19.04 4.44
CA GLU A 129 -13.37 -18.01 4.17
C GLU A 129 -12.53 -17.74 5.41
N PHE A 130 -13.15 -17.74 6.60
CA PHE A 130 -12.46 -17.57 7.87
C PHE A 130 -11.57 -18.77 8.21
N GLU A 131 -12.00 -20.00 7.94
CA GLU A 131 -11.14 -21.17 8.15
C GLU A 131 -9.96 -21.20 7.16
N CYS A 132 -10.18 -20.87 5.88
CA CYS A 132 -9.09 -20.71 4.92
C CYS A 132 -8.08 -19.65 5.36
N THR A 133 -8.54 -18.60 6.04
CA THR A 133 -7.69 -17.53 6.60
C THR A 133 -6.75 -18.08 7.67
N LYS A 134 -7.24 -18.92 8.59
CA LYS A 134 -6.40 -19.56 9.63
C LYS A 134 -5.30 -20.40 9.01
N THR A 135 -5.65 -21.32 8.10
CA THR A 135 -4.67 -22.19 7.42
C THR A 135 -3.66 -21.40 6.61
N ALA A 136 -4.10 -20.34 5.90
CA ALA A 136 -3.19 -19.49 5.16
C ALA A 136 -2.18 -18.80 6.09
N ARG A 137 -2.64 -18.21 7.20
CA ARG A 137 -1.78 -17.52 8.16
C ARG A 137 -0.78 -18.44 8.84
N GLU A 138 -1.11 -19.71 9.05
CA GLU A 138 -0.14 -20.67 9.60
C GLU A 138 1.07 -20.84 8.68
N LYS A 139 0.87 -20.88 7.37
CA LYS A 139 1.94 -21.02 6.37
C LYS A 139 2.83 -19.78 6.28
N ILE A 140 2.31 -18.60 6.63
CA ILE A 140 3.02 -17.32 6.57
C ILE A 140 3.11 -16.66 7.95
N ARG A 141 3.16 -17.46 9.03
CA ARG A 141 2.93 -17.00 10.42
C ARG A 141 3.75 -15.77 10.80
N PHE A 142 5.03 -15.78 10.48
CA PHE A 142 5.92 -14.67 10.81
C PHE A 142 5.61 -13.41 10.01
N TYR A 143 5.45 -13.54 8.70
CA TYR A 143 5.05 -12.44 7.80
C TYR A 143 3.71 -11.82 8.21
N ALA A 144 2.72 -12.66 8.56
CA ALA A 144 1.42 -12.21 9.04
C ALA A 144 1.50 -11.55 10.43
N LYS A 145 2.45 -11.96 11.27
CA LYS A 145 2.71 -11.29 12.56
C LYS A 145 3.26 -9.89 12.32
N MET A 146 4.28 -9.72 11.48
CA MET A 146 4.92 -8.42 11.25
C MET A 146 3.97 -7.40 10.62
N ASN A 147 3.26 -7.78 9.55
CA ASN A 147 2.26 -6.91 8.92
C ASN A 147 1.15 -6.51 9.90
N ARG A 148 0.68 -7.45 10.74
CA ARG A 148 -0.32 -7.14 11.77
C ARG A 148 0.20 -6.14 12.80
N VAL A 149 1.47 -6.23 13.20
CA VAL A 149 2.04 -5.28 14.17
C VAL A 149 2.14 -3.89 13.55
N ALA A 150 2.57 -3.78 12.29
CA ALA A 150 2.56 -2.50 11.55
C ALA A 150 1.14 -1.93 11.38
N ASP A 151 0.16 -2.78 11.03
CA ASP A 151 -1.25 -2.39 10.93
C ASP A 151 -1.79 -1.88 12.29
N LYS A 152 -1.45 -2.56 13.40
CA LYS A 152 -1.82 -2.09 14.75
C LYS A 152 -1.22 -0.74 15.10
N ASP A 153 -0.03 -0.46 14.59
CA ASP A 153 0.66 0.79 14.82
C ASP A 153 -0.02 1.93 14.05
N ILE A 154 -0.21 1.79 12.72
CA ILE A 154 -0.87 2.82 11.92
C ILE A 154 -2.33 3.07 12.34
N ALA A 155 -3.05 2.02 12.78
CA ALA A 155 -4.43 2.15 13.28
C ALA A 155 -4.57 3.08 14.49
N LYS A 156 -3.48 3.35 15.21
CA LYS A 156 -3.46 4.28 16.36
C LYS A 156 -3.07 5.72 15.96
N ARG A 157 -2.68 5.94 14.70
CA ARG A 157 -2.17 7.23 14.24
C ARG A 157 -3.32 8.08 13.72
N SER A 158 -3.33 9.34 14.14
CA SER A 158 -4.28 10.37 13.69
C SER A 158 -3.59 11.66 13.21
N ALA A 159 -2.26 11.71 13.29
CA ALA A 159 -1.47 12.90 12.93
C ALA A 159 -1.47 13.21 11.42
N PHE A 160 -1.81 12.23 10.60
CA PHE A 160 -1.90 12.35 9.16
C PHE A 160 -2.97 11.38 8.62
N PRO A 161 -3.64 11.72 7.52
CA PRO A 161 -4.60 10.83 6.88
C PRO A 161 -3.88 9.65 6.23
N TRP A 162 -4.45 8.45 6.38
CA TRP A 162 -3.87 7.21 5.85
C TRP A 162 -4.94 6.23 5.39
N PHE A 163 -4.55 5.33 4.49
CA PHE A 163 -5.35 4.24 3.98
C PHE A 163 -4.49 2.98 3.83
N VAL A 164 -5.03 1.81 4.18
CA VAL A 164 -4.34 0.52 4.01
C VAL A 164 -5.12 -0.38 3.05
N LEU A 165 -4.47 -0.78 1.95
CA LEU A 165 -4.96 -1.83 1.06
C LEU A 165 -4.37 -3.17 1.45
N ARG A 166 -5.21 -4.20 1.59
CA ARG A 166 -4.82 -5.56 1.95
C ARG A 166 -5.16 -6.55 0.83
N PRO A 167 -4.31 -6.67 -0.19
CA PRO A 167 -4.55 -7.62 -1.27
C PRO A 167 -4.41 -9.07 -0.79
N ARG A 168 -5.22 -9.94 -1.40
CA ARG A 168 -4.97 -11.40 -1.37
C ARG A 168 -3.70 -11.74 -2.15
N SER A 169 -3.18 -12.95 -1.97
CA SER A 169 -1.98 -13.42 -2.67
C SER A 169 -2.03 -13.10 -4.17
N LEU A 170 -1.00 -12.39 -4.64
CA LEU A 170 -0.78 -12.03 -6.04
C LEU A 170 -0.35 -13.23 -6.91
N SER A 171 -0.36 -14.44 -6.35
CA SER A 171 0.09 -15.68 -7.01
C SER A 171 -1.07 -16.57 -7.49
N MET A 172 -2.33 -16.16 -7.28
CA MET A 172 -3.50 -16.98 -7.59
C MET A 172 -4.60 -16.15 -8.26
N THR A 173 -4.60 -16.16 -9.60
CA THR A 173 -5.68 -15.96 -10.60
C THR A 173 -6.88 -15.01 -10.37
N ARG A 174 -7.01 -14.33 -9.23
CA ARG A 174 -8.14 -13.44 -8.91
C ARG A 174 -7.73 -11.99 -8.69
N ILE A 175 -6.47 -11.71 -8.36
CA ILE A 175 -5.97 -10.36 -8.16
C ILE A 175 -4.59 -10.25 -8.80
N SER A 176 -4.50 -9.39 -9.79
CA SER A 176 -3.28 -9.00 -10.46
C SER A 176 -2.63 -7.80 -9.76
N PRO A 177 -1.33 -7.54 -9.99
CA PRO A 177 -0.71 -6.28 -9.60
C PRO A 177 -1.44 -5.05 -10.13
N ASP A 178 -2.05 -5.14 -11.32
CA ASP A 178 -2.78 -4.06 -11.97
C ASP A 178 -4.08 -3.72 -11.20
N ASP A 179 -4.72 -4.70 -10.59
CA ASP A 179 -5.90 -4.49 -9.74
C ASP A 179 -5.53 -3.70 -8.47
N VAL A 180 -4.40 -4.07 -7.83
CA VAL A 180 -3.89 -3.36 -6.65
C VAL A 180 -3.58 -1.91 -7.00
N GLU A 181 -2.90 -1.71 -8.11
CA GLU A 181 -2.58 -0.39 -8.65
C GLU A 181 -3.84 0.44 -8.93
N ALA A 182 -4.84 -0.13 -9.61
CA ALA A 182 -6.06 0.58 -9.96
C ALA A 182 -6.79 1.10 -8.70
N VAL A 183 -6.83 0.31 -7.62
CA VAL A 183 -7.35 0.79 -6.33
C VAL A 183 -6.50 1.93 -5.78
N LEU A 184 -5.17 1.76 -5.74
CA LEU A 184 -4.26 2.77 -5.16
C LEU A 184 -4.33 4.10 -5.89
N LEU A 185 -4.38 4.10 -7.23
CA LEU A 185 -4.54 5.31 -8.03
C LEU A 185 -5.85 6.01 -7.72
N LYS A 186 -6.94 5.24 -7.68
CA LYS A 186 -8.25 5.78 -7.34
C LYS A 186 -8.27 6.41 -5.94
N MET A 187 -7.62 5.78 -4.97
CA MET A 187 -7.50 6.33 -3.62
C MET A 187 -6.62 7.59 -3.57
N ALA A 188 -5.54 7.64 -4.37
CA ALA A 188 -4.66 8.81 -4.46
C ALA A 188 -5.38 10.05 -5.04
N GLU A 189 -6.35 9.83 -5.93
CA GLU A 189 -7.17 10.87 -6.55
C GLU A 189 -8.24 11.46 -5.61
N LEU A 190 -8.55 10.79 -4.50
CA LEU A 190 -9.51 11.29 -3.53
C LEU A 190 -8.94 12.49 -2.74
N PRO A 191 -9.75 13.51 -2.46
CA PRO A 191 -9.32 14.67 -1.67
C PRO A 191 -9.04 14.26 -0.22
N ARG A 192 -8.34 15.13 0.52
CA ARG A 192 -8.19 15.01 1.97
C ARG A 192 -9.58 14.96 2.65
N GLU A 193 -9.68 14.30 3.81
CA GLU A 193 -10.94 14.15 4.56
C GLU A 193 -12.01 13.32 3.82
N SER A 194 -11.58 12.54 2.83
CA SER A 194 -12.44 11.57 2.20
C SER A 194 -12.78 10.44 3.18
N LYS A 195 -13.81 9.65 2.87
CA LYS A 195 -14.23 8.53 3.73
C LYS A 195 -13.21 7.39 3.82
N ILE A 196 -12.08 7.47 3.12
CA ILE A 196 -11.03 6.44 3.15
C ILE A 196 -10.06 6.61 4.31
N ASP A 197 -10.01 7.80 4.89
CA ASP A 197 -9.03 8.16 5.90
C ASP A 197 -9.28 7.30 7.14
N GLY A 198 -8.25 6.58 7.58
CA GLY A 198 -8.34 5.63 8.68
C GLY A 198 -8.93 4.27 8.31
N LEU A 199 -9.18 4.00 7.02
CA LEU A 199 -9.69 2.70 6.58
C LEU A 199 -8.56 1.73 6.22
N MET A 200 -8.80 0.47 6.58
CA MET A 200 -8.10 -0.70 6.05
C MET A 200 -9.09 -1.58 5.30
N LEU A 201 -8.85 -1.82 4.02
CA LEU A 201 -9.76 -2.58 3.15
C LEU A 201 -9.07 -3.81 2.57
N GLU A 202 -9.81 -4.92 2.50
CA GLU A 202 -9.33 -6.15 1.86
C GLU A 202 -9.73 -6.16 0.39
N LEU A 203 -8.72 -6.37 -0.49
CA LEU A 203 -8.97 -6.63 -1.89
C LEU A 203 -9.01 -8.15 -2.08
N THR A 204 -10.21 -8.68 -2.35
CA THR A 204 -10.47 -10.13 -2.40
C THR A 204 -10.76 -10.66 -3.80
N ASN A 205 -11.09 -9.78 -4.74
CA ASN A 205 -11.36 -10.10 -6.14
C ASN A 205 -10.91 -8.94 -7.06
N GLY A 206 -10.55 -9.27 -8.30
CA GLY A 206 -10.13 -8.34 -9.36
C GLY A 206 -11.22 -8.01 -10.37
N ASP A 207 -12.40 -8.60 -10.27
CA ASP A 207 -13.54 -8.21 -11.10
C ASP A 207 -14.12 -6.87 -10.59
N GLU A 208 -14.34 -5.91 -11.49
CA GLU A 208 -14.95 -4.60 -11.20
C GLU A 208 -14.26 -3.80 -10.08
N VAL A 209 -12.92 -3.81 -10.05
CA VAL A 209 -12.10 -3.10 -9.04
C VAL A 209 -12.54 -1.66 -8.81
N GLY A 210 -12.84 -0.93 -9.89
CA GLY A 210 -13.24 0.48 -9.81
C GLY A 210 -14.55 0.69 -9.04
N ALA A 211 -15.60 -0.04 -9.38
CA ALA A 211 -16.91 0.07 -8.74
C ALA A 211 -16.88 -0.47 -7.30
N THR A 212 -16.15 -1.58 -7.09
CA THR A 212 -15.98 -2.19 -5.77
C THR A 212 -15.23 -1.26 -4.80
N ALA A 213 -14.19 -0.59 -5.28
CA ALA A 213 -13.45 0.40 -4.50
C ALA A 213 -14.35 1.56 -4.07
N GLU A 214 -15.13 2.16 -4.99
CA GLU A 214 -16.08 3.23 -4.66
C GLU A 214 -17.12 2.79 -3.62
N ALA A 215 -17.72 1.62 -3.82
CA ALA A 215 -18.70 1.08 -2.89
C ALA A 215 -18.09 0.88 -1.48
N ALA A 216 -16.84 0.40 -1.41
CA ALA A 216 -16.13 0.21 -0.15
C ALA A 216 -15.80 1.55 0.55
N VAL A 217 -15.42 2.58 -0.22
CA VAL A 217 -15.22 3.94 0.29
C VAL A 217 -16.54 4.53 0.79
N GLN A 218 -17.63 4.41 0.03
CA GLN A 218 -18.95 4.90 0.41
C GLN A 218 -19.48 4.23 1.67
N ARG A 219 -19.22 2.92 1.82
CA ARG A 219 -19.53 2.14 3.03
C ARG A 219 -18.86 2.71 4.28
N GLY A 220 -17.69 3.35 4.14
CA GLY A 220 -16.99 4.03 5.25
C GLY A 220 -16.60 3.11 6.41
N ARG A 221 -16.52 1.80 6.17
CA ARG A 221 -16.26 0.78 7.20
C ARG A 221 -14.98 0.03 6.87
N SER A 222 -14.05 0.01 7.81
CA SER A 222 -12.83 -0.79 7.71
C SER A 222 -13.12 -2.28 7.89
N ASP A 223 -12.32 -3.12 7.22
CA ASP A 223 -12.27 -4.57 7.46
C ASP A 223 -11.34 -4.94 8.63
N TRP A 224 -10.75 -3.95 9.30
CA TRP A 224 -9.97 -4.13 10.52
C TRP A 224 -10.86 -4.28 11.76
N ILE A 225 -10.58 -5.30 12.58
CA ILE A 225 -11.30 -5.57 13.84
C ILE A 225 -10.35 -5.67 15.07
N GLY A 226 -9.16 -5.07 14.99
CA GLY A 226 -8.11 -5.14 16.03
C GLY A 226 -7.15 -6.31 15.89
#